data_AF-A0A359JK93-F1
#
_entry.id   AF-A0A359JK93-F1
#
_cell.length_a   1.000
_cell.length_b   1.000
_cell.length_c   1.000
_cell.angle_alpha   90.00
_cell.angle_beta   90.00
_cell.angle_gamma   90.00
#
_symmetry.space_group_name_H-M   'P 1'
#
loop_
_entity.id
_entity.type
_entity.pdbx_description
1 polymer ?
#
loop_
_entity_poly.entity_id
_entity_poly.type
_entity_poly.pdbx_seq_one_letter_code
_entity_poly.pdbx_strand_id
1 'polypeptide(L)'
;MDRRQIKTRTAIYDALTGLLRKYRFEEITVQQIIDEANIGRSTFYSHFETKDQLLEQMCNEMFSHVFSDTLAPEKSHDYSKNHEDMRALLEHILYHILDHKENIRSIMNGESEKIFTRYFTEYLESAFGEVIVHMDVDVPEDFKKQFVIGSFIHTVKWWIGKGLKEKPEKIIDSYMKCLPGKHH
;
A
#
# COMPACT_ATOMS: atom_id res chain seq x y z
N MET A 1 -10.71 -18.62 -8.38
CA MET A 1 -10.51 -17.96 -9.69
C MET A 1 -9.93 -18.95 -10.68
N ASP A 2 -10.33 -18.87 -11.94
CA ASP A 2 -9.74 -19.65 -13.04
C ASP A 2 -8.28 -19.19 -13.27
N ARG A 3 -7.36 -20.14 -13.52
CA ARG A 3 -5.96 -19.86 -13.86
C ARG A 3 -5.84 -18.91 -15.05
N ARG A 4 -6.80 -18.93 -15.98
CA ARG A 4 -6.87 -17.99 -17.09
C ARG A 4 -7.16 -16.56 -16.64
N GLN A 5 -8.08 -16.38 -15.70
CA GLN A 5 -8.41 -15.06 -15.15
C GLN A 5 -7.22 -14.45 -14.40
N ILE A 6 -6.49 -15.27 -13.62
CA ILE A 6 -5.28 -14.81 -12.91
C ILE A 6 -4.23 -14.33 -13.90
N LYS A 7 -3.91 -15.12 -14.93
CA LYS A 7 -2.95 -14.74 -15.97
C LYS A 7 -3.31 -13.43 -16.66
N THR A 8 -4.59 -13.23 -16.98
CA THR A 8 -5.06 -11.99 -17.61
C THR A 8 -4.92 -10.80 -16.67
N ARG A 9 -5.32 -10.94 -15.39
CA ARG A 9 -5.13 -9.87 -14.39
C ARG A 9 -3.66 -9.49 -14.25
N THR A 10 -2.77 -10.48 -14.11
CA THR A 10 -1.32 -10.24 -14.03
C THR A 10 -0.81 -9.48 -15.25
N ALA A 11 -1.19 -9.87 -16.47
CA ALA A 11 -0.79 -9.16 -17.68
C ALA A 11 -1.27 -7.70 -17.71
N ILE A 12 -2.49 -7.43 -17.22
CA ILE A 12 -3.04 -6.06 -17.14
C ILE A 12 -2.29 -5.24 -16.07
N TYR A 13 -1.93 -5.83 -14.93
CA TYR A 13 -1.14 -5.14 -13.90
C TYR A 13 0.28 -4.84 -14.34
N ASP A 14 0.94 -5.79 -15.01
CA ASP A 14 2.27 -5.59 -15.57
C ASP A 14 2.27 -4.48 -16.61
N ALA A 15 1.23 -4.43 -17.47
CA ALA A 15 1.03 -3.36 -18.45
C ALA A 15 0.87 -1.99 -17.78
N LEU A 16 -0.03 -1.87 -16.80
CA LEU A 16 -0.22 -0.60 -16.08
C LEU A 16 1.07 -0.17 -15.35
N THR A 17 1.75 -1.10 -14.68
CA THR A 17 3.03 -0.83 -13.99
C THR A 17 4.10 -0.34 -14.97
N GLY A 18 4.21 -0.97 -16.13
CA GLY A 18 5.13 -0.57 -17.19
C GLY A 18 4.82 0.83 -17.74
N LEU A 19 3.54 1.17 -17.88
CA LEU A 19 3.09 2.48 -18.34
C LEU A 19 3.32 3.58 -17.28
N LEU A 20 3.07 3.29 -16.00
CA LEU A 20 3.32 4.23 -14.88
C LEU A 20 4.82 4.58 -14.71
N ARG A 21 5.73 3.78 -15.26
CA ARG A 21 7.17 4.11 -15.32
C ARG A 21 7.51 5.15 -16.40
N LYS A 22 6.62 5.33 -17.38
CA LYS A 22 6.84 6.16 -18.57
C LYS A 22 5.94 7.39 -18.62
N TYR A 23 4.74 7.31 -18.07
CA TYR A 23 3.68 8.31 -18.16
C TYR A 23 3.06 8.58 -16.80
N ARG A 24 2.48 9.77 -16.62
CA ARG A 24 1.61 10.03 -15.46
C ARG A 24 0.32 9.25 -15.61
N PHE A 25 -0.29 8.85 -14.49
CA PHE A 25 -1.52 8.05 -14.51
C PHE A 25 -2.65 8.71 -15.31
N GLU A 26 -2.81 10.03 -15.18
CA GLU A 26 -3.81 10.82 -15.91
C GLU A 26 -3.67 10.69 -17.44
N GLU A 27 -2.44 10.55 -17.94
CA GLU A 27 -2.10 10.46 -19.36
C GLU A 27 -2.31 9.05 -19.94
N ILE A 28 -2.35 8.03 -19.09
CA ILE A 28 -2.53 6.64 -19.51
C ILE A 28 -3.98 6.41 -19.94
N THR A 29 -4.17 5.81 -21.10
CA THR A 29 -5.48 5.41 -21.63
C THR A 29 -5.72 3.91 -21.46
N VAL A 30 -6.99 3.50 -21.40
CA VAL A 30 -7.36 2.07 -21.42
C VAL A 30 -6.84 1.38 -22.67
N GLN A 31 -6.78 2.07 -23.82
CA GLN A 31 -6.25 1.50 -25.06
C GLN A 31 -4.76 1.14 -24.94
N GLN A 32 -3.93 2.02 -24.37
CA GLN A 32 -2.52 1.73 -24.13
C GLN A 32 -2.33 0.52 -23.21
N ILE A 33 -3.17 0.37 -22.19
CA ILE A 33 -3.13 -0.78 -21.28
C ILE A 33 -3.49 -2.07 -22.04
N ILE A 34 -4.55 -2.03 -22.87
CA ILE A 34 -4.97 -3.16 -23.70
C ILE A 34 -3.85 -3.58 -24.66
N ASP A 35 -3.22 -2.61 -25.31
CA ASP A 35 -2.16 -2.84 -26.29
C ASP A 35 -0.91 -3.45 -25.63
N GLU A 36 -0.47 -2.88 -24.49
CA GLU A 36 0.69 -3.36 -23.73
C GLU A 36 0.44 -4.74 -23.09
N ALA A 37 -0.78 -5.01 -22.60
CA ALA A 37 -1.16 -6.31 -22.06
C ALA A 37 -1.41 -7.39 -23.13
N ASN A 38 -1.50 -6.99 -24.41
CA ASN A 38 -1.84 -7.84 -25.54
C ASN A 38 -3.14 -8.64 -25.33
N ILE A 39 -4.23 -7.95 -24.99
CA ILE A 39 -5.56 -8.54 -24.76
C ILE A 39 -6.64 -7.87 -25.63
N GLY A 40 -7.84 -8.47 -25.68
CA GLY A 40 -8.99 -7.83 -26.29
C GLY A 40 -9.64 -6.78 -25.38
N ARG A 41 -10.28 -5.77 -25.98
CA ARG A 41 -11.05 -4.74 -25.23
C ARG A 41 -12.13 -5.34 -24.35
N SER A 42 -12.90 -6.32 -24.84
CA SER A 42 -13.91 -7.02 -24.04
C SER A 42 -13.30 -7.79 -22.87
N THR A 43 -12.07 -8.29 -23.03
CA THR A 43 -11.32 -8.95 -21.96
C THR A 43 -10.95 -7.96 -20.85
N PHE A 44 -10.47 -6.77 -21.18
CA PHE A 44 -10.22 -5.72 -20.18
C PHE A 44 -11.48 -5.42 -19.37
N TYR A 45 -12.58 -5.12 -20.05
CA TYR A 45 -13.83 -4.73 -19.38
C TYR A 45 -14.53 -5.87 -18.64
N SER A 46 -14.18 -7.14 -18.90
CA SER A 46 -14.62 -8.26 -18.06
C SER A 46 -13.90 -8.35 -16.72
N HIS A 47 -12.78 -7.64 -16.57
CA HIS A 47 -11.96 -7.62 -15.36
C HIS A 47 -12.02 -6.27 -14.62
N PHE A 48 -12.07 -5.17 -15.37
CA PHE A 48 -12.03 -3.81 -14.83
C PHE A 48 -12.92 -2.87 -15.65
N GLU A 49 -13.80 -2.14 -14.98
CA GLU A 49 -14.71 -1.16 -15.57
C GLU A 49 -13.97 0.09 -16.05
N THR A 50 -12.94 0.50 -15.31
CA THR A 50 -12.15 1.72 -15.59
C THR A 50 -10.67 1.51 -15.28
N LYS A 51 -9.80 2.40 -15.80
CA LYS A 51 -8.37 2.41 -15.43
C LYS A 51 -8.16 2.77 -13.95
N ASP A 52 -9.06 3.59 -13.38
CA ASP A 52 -9.09 3.94 -11.98
C ASP A 52 -9.34 2.68 -11.15
N GLN A 53 -10.43 1.95 -11.42
CA GLN A 53 -10.73 0.70 -10.72
C GLN A 53 -9.59 -0.33 -10.84
N LEU A 54 -8.91 -0.38 -11.99
CA LEU A 54 -7.70 -1.19 -12.14
C LEU A 54 -6.61 -0.80 -11.15
N LEU A 55 -6.29 0.50 -11.06
CA LEU A 55 -5.29 1.01 -10.12
C LEU A 55 -5.71 0.76 -8.67
N GLU A 56 -6.98 0.97 -8.34
CA GLU A 56 -7.55 0.68 -7.02
C GLU A 56 -7.32 -0.79 -6.62
N GLN A 57 -7.66 -1.72 -7.51
CA GLN A 57 -7.44 -3.14 -7.26
C GLN A 57 -5.95 -3.50 -7.22
N MET A 58 -5.10 -2.84 -8.01
CA MET A 58 -3.65 -3.02 -7.96
C MET A 58 -3.08 -2.59 -6.60
N CYS A 59 -3.54 -1.45 -6.06
CA CYS A 59 -3.16 -0.99 -4.71
C CYS A 59 -3.62 -1.97 -3.63
N ASN A 60 -4.84 -2.49 -3.73
CA ASN A 60 -5.34 -3.50 -2.80
C ASN A 60 -4.55 -4.81 -2.87
N GLU A 61 -4.23 -5.30 -4.07
CA GLU A 61 -3.46 -6.54 -4.23
C GLU A 61 -2.02 -6.40 -3.70
N MET A 62 -1.38 -5.25 -3.92
CA MET A 62 -0.01 -4.96 -3.46
C MET A 62 0.16 -5.14 -1.95
N PHE A 63 -0.90 -4.96 -1.19
CA PHE A 63 -0.87 -5.13 0.25
C PHE A 63 -1.82 -6.24 0.76
N SER A 64 -2.50 -6.96 -0.13
CA SER A 64 -3.54 -7.94 0.26
C SER A 64 -3.08 -9.01 1.24
N HIS A 65 -1.81 -9.44 1.16
CA HIS A 65 -1.20 -10.40 2.09
C HIS A 65 -0.75 -9.76 3.41
N VAL A 66 -0.37 -8.48 3.38
CA VAL A 66 -0.20 -7.63 4.58
C VAL A 66 -1.53 -7.48 5.30
N PHE A 67 -2.62 -7.53 4.53
CA PHE A 67 -3.99 -7.28 4.97
C PHE A 67 -4.73 -8.55 5.37
N SER A 68 -4.15 -9.74 5.17
CA SER A 68 -4.77 -11.00 5.57
C SER A 68 -4.43 -11.34 7.02
N ASP A 69 -5.41 -11.83 7.79
CA ASP A 69 -5.28 -12.27 9.19
C ASP A 69 -4.20 -13.35 9.41
N THR A 70 -3.65 -13.90 8.33
CA THR A 70 -2.50 -14.81 8.33
C THR A 70 -1.37 -14.14 7.55
N LEU A 71 -0.45 -13.50 8.28
CA LEU A 71 0.87 -13.17 7.74
C LEU A 71 1.57 -14.50 7.48
N ALA A 72 1.42 -15.03 6.27
CA ALA A 72 2.16 -16.19 5.83
C ALA A 72 3.66 -15.86 5.93
N PRO A 73 4.52 -16.81 6.33
CA PRO A 73 5.96 -16.57 6.42
C PRO A 73 6.47 -16.10 5.06
N GLU A 74 6.99 -14.89 5.01
CA GLU A 74 7.57 -14.35 3.78
C GLU A 74 9.00 -14.83 3.58
N LYS A 75 9.44 -14.87 2.33
CA LYS A 75 10.79 -15.32 1.97
C LYS A 75 11.88 -14.37 2.50
N SER A 76 11.55 -13.09 2.72
CA SER A 76 12.49 -12.08 3.21
C SER A 76 12.50 -12.00 4.74
N HIS A 77 11.34 -12.08 5.41
CA HIS A 77 11.20 -11.90 6.86
C HIS A 77 10.02 -12.71 7.47
N ASP A 78 10.20 -13.30 8.66
CA ASP A 78 9.15 -14.08 9.36
C ASP A 78 8.38 -13.23 10.39
N TYR A 79 7.21 -12.73 10.01
CA TYR A 79 6.31 -11.94 10.87
C TYR A 79 5.09 -12.72 11.39
N SER A 80 5.03 -14.03 11.17
CA SER A 80 3.86 -14.89 11.46
C SER A 80 3.49 -15.06 12.94
N LYS A 81 4.19 -14.39 13.86
CA LYS A 81 4.15 -14.74 15.30
C LYS A 81 3.50 -13.71 16.23
N ASN A 82 3.32 -12.44 15.83
CA ASN A 82 2.83 -11.38 16.73
C ASN A 82 1.84 -10.42 16.04
N HIS A 83 0.60 -10.86 15.81
CA HIS A 83 -0.45 -10.06 15.16
C HIS A 83 -1.01 -8.90 16.00
N GLU A 84 -0.72 -8.85 17.30
CA GLU A 84 -1.21 -7.81 18.21
C GLU A 84 -0.23 -6.64 18.40
N ASP A 85 0.99 -6.71 17.85
CA ASP A 85 2.00 -5.66 17.99
C ASP A 85 1.97 -4.68 16.81
N MET A 86 1.44 -3.48 17.07
CA MET A 86 1.43 -2.36 16.13
C MET A 86 2.80 -2.09 15.52
N ARG A 87 3.89 -2.20 16.30
CA ARG A 87 5.24 -1.96 15.78
C ARG A 87 5.59 -2.99 14.71
N ALA A 88 5.33 -4.28 14.97
CA ALA A 88 5.66 -5.36 14.06
C ALA A 88 4.88 -5.25 12.74
N LEU A 89 3.58 -4.94 12.80
CA LEU A 89 2.77 -4.78 11.59
C LEU A 89 3.18 -3.55 10.76
N LEU A 90 3.47 -2.41 11.41
CA LEU A 90 3.98 -1.23 10.70
C LEU A 90 5.36 -1.48 10.08
N GLU A 91 6.25 -2.20 10.77
CA GLU A 91 7.55 -2.60 10.22
C GLU A 91 7.39 -3.51 9.00
N HIS A 92 6.47 -4.47 9.06
CA HIS A 92 6.14 -5.35 7.95
C HIS A 92 5.62 -4.56 6.73
N ILE A 93 4.72 -3.59 6.93
CA ILE A 93 4.27 -2.67 5.88
C ILE A 93 5.45 -1.93 5.23
N LEU A 94 6.42 -1.47 6.03
CA LEU A 94 7.61 -0.77 5.51
C LEU A 94 8.49 -1.70 4.67
N TYR A 95 8.65 -2.98 5.05
CA TYR A 95 9.34 -3.96 4.22
C TYR A 95 8.63 -4.18 2.88
N HIS A 96 7.30 -4.27 2.88
CA HIS A 96 6.55 -4.35 1.63
C HIS A 96 6.77 -3.16 0.71
N ILE A 97 6.79 -1.96 1.29
CA ILE A 97 7.07 -0.76 0.53
C ILE A 97 8.47 -0.81 -0.08
N LEU A 98 9.44 -1.36 0.64
CA LEU A 98 10.82 -1.51 0.18
C LEU A 98 10.95 -2.55 -0.94
N ASP A 99 10.32 -3.71 -0.78
CA ASP A 99 10.36 -4.82 -1.74
C ASP A 99 9.68 -4.43 -3.07
N HIS A 100 8.67 -3.57 -3.02
CA HIS A 100 7.94 -3.04 -4.18
C HIS A 100 8.35 -1.62 -4.59
N LYS A 101 9.55 -1.16 -4.18
CA LYS A 101 10.01 0.24 -4.37
C LYS A 101 9.85 0.81 -5.78
N GLU A 102 10.07 0.00 -6.82
CA GLU A 102 9.99 0.46 -8.20
C GLU A 102 8.54 0.73 -8.62
N ASN A 103 7.60 -0.10 -8.17
CA ASN A 103 6.18 0.09 -8.45
C ASN A 103 5.62 1.26 -7.65
N ILE A 104 6.00 1.37 -6.38
CA ILE A 104 5.57 2.47 -5.50
C ILE A 104 6.06 3.81 -6.02
N ARG A 105 7.31 3.92 -6.46
CA ARG A 105 7.82 5.17 -7.06
C ARG A 105 6.99 5.64 -8.26
N SER A 106 6.54 4.71 -9.09
CA SER A 106 5.69 5.03 -10.24
C SER A 106 4.27 5.44 -9.85
N ILE A 107 3.73 4.87 -8.76
CA ILE A 107 2.40 5.22 -8.23
C ILE A 107 2.40 6.59 -7.54
N MET A 108 3.49 6.97 -6.88
CA MET A 108 3.59 8.15 -6.02
C MET A 108 3.72 9.50 -6.75
N ASN A 109 3.06 9.63 -7.92
CA ASN A 109 2.98 10.88 -8.69
C ASN A 109 1.53 11.14 -9.13
N GLY A 110 1.10 12.40 -9.16
CA GLY A 110 -0.18 12.78 -9.76
C GLY A 110 -1.41 12.20 -9.05
N GLU A 111 -2.41 11.75 -9.82
CA GLU A 111 -3.67 11.20 -9.30
C GLU A 111 -3.50 9.80 -8.69
N SER A 112 -2.52 9.01 -9.15
CA SER A 112 -2.26 7.69 -8.58
C SER A 112 -1.76 7.76 -7.13
N GLU A 113 -1.08 8.85 -6.75
CA GLU A 113 -0.70 9.10 -5.35
C GLU A 113 -1.93 9.27 -4.45
N LYS A 114 -2.94 10.00 -4.93
CA LYS A 114 -4.18 10.25 -4.18
C LYS A 114 -4.95 8.95 -3.96
N ILE A 115 -5.07 8.15 -5.01
CA ILE A 115 -5.74 6.84 -4.96
C ILE A 115 -4.99 5.93 -3.98
N PHE A 116 -3.66 5.79 -4.13
CA PHE A 116 -2.84 5.02 -3.20
C PHE A 116 -2.99 5.48 -1.75
N THR A 117 -2.90 6.78 -1.50
CA THR A 117 -3.01 7.34 -0.14
C THR A 117 -4.35 7.04 0.48
N ARG A 118 -5.46 7.17 -0.27
CA ARG A 118 -6.81 6.85 0.21
C ARG A 118 -6.90 5.38 0.66
N TYR A 119 -6.51 4.44 -0.19
CA TYR A 119 -6.55 3.01 0.14
C TYR A 119 -5.64 2.66 1.32
N PHE A 120 -4.47 3.28 1.38
CA PHE A 120 -3.55 3.07 2.47
C PHE A 120 -4.11 3.60 3.80
N THR A 121 -4.79 4.73 3.80
CA THR A 121 -5.54 5.24 4.97
C THR A 121 -6.64 4.28 5.40
N GLU A 122 -7.52 3.88 4.49
CA GLU A 122 -8.65 2.99 4.78
C GLU A 122 -8.18 1.67 5.39
N TYR A 123 -7.06 1.14 4.90
CA TYR A 123 -6.45 -0.04 5.50
C TYR A 123 -5.94 0.22 6.92
N LEU A 124 -5.13 1.26 7.14
CA LEU A 124 -4.58 1.55 8.47
C LEU A 124 -5.71 1.81 9.49
N GLU A 125 -6.81 2.42 9.05
CA GLU A 125 -8.03 2.58 9.86
C GLU A 125 -8.66 1.23 10.22
N SER A 126 -8.78 0.32 9.26
CA SER A 126 -9.30 -1.02 9.51
C SER A 126 -8.37 -1.87 10.40
N ALA A 127 -7.06 -1.75 10.24
CA ALA A 127 -6.08 -2.58 10.95
C ALA A 127 -5.82 -2.09 12.38
N PHE A 128 -5.78 -0.77 12.58
CA PHE A 128 -5.35 -0.18 13.85
C PHE A 128 -6.42 0.68 14.53
N GLY A 129 -7.59 0.85 13.93
CA GLY A 129 -8.65 1.72 14.46
C GLY A 129 -8.97 1.45 15.92
N GLU A 130 -9.18 0.19 16.28
CA GLU A 130 -9.45 -0.24 17.67
C GLU A 130 -8.22 -0.11 18.58
N VAL A 131 -7.05 -0.55 18.11
CA VAL A 131 -5.78 -0.45 18.88
C VAL A 131 -5.48 1.01 19.26
N ILE A 132 -5.71 1.95 18.34
CA ILE A 132 -5.46 3.37 18.53
C ILE A 132 -6.44 3.99 19.54
N VAL A 133 -7.71 3.56 19.54
CA VAL A 133 -8.73 4.02 20.50
C VAL A 133 -8.32 3.70 21.93
N HIS A 134 -7.70 2.54 22.13
CA HIS A 134 -7.24 2.08 23.44
C HIS A 134 -5.87 2.62 23.88
N MET A 135 -5.22 3.49 23.11
CA MET A 135 -4.01 4.18 23.57
C MET A 135 -4.33 5.08 24.76
N ASP A 136 -3.48 5.00 25.79
CA ASP A 136 -3.56 5.78 27.03
C ASP A 136 -3.08 7.22 26.81
N VAL A 137 -3.89 7.97 26.07
CA VAL A 137 -3.66 9.38 25.72
C VAL A 137 -4.99 10.12 25.86
N ASP A 138 -4.98 11.19 26.67
CA ASP A 138 -6.15 12.01 26.99
C ASP A 138 -6.49 13.01 25.88
N VAL A 139 -6.97 12.49 24.74
CA VAL A 139 -7.49 13.27 23.61
C VAL A 139 -8.65 12.52 22.92
N PRO A 140 -9.51 13.19 22.14
CA PRO A 140 -10.61 12.55 21.41
C PRO A 140 -10.17 11.38 20.52
N GLU A 141 -10.99 10.34 20.41
CA GLU A 141 -10.68 9.11 19.67
C GLU A 141 -10.40 9.36 18.18
N ASP A 142 -11.20 10.21 17.55
CA ASP A 142 -11.03 10.61 16.16
C ASP A 142 -9.70 11.36 15.96
N PHE A 143 -9.34 12.23 16.90
CA PHE A 143 -8.04 12.91 16.88
C PHE A 143 -6.87 11.92 16.99
N LYS A 144 -6.96 10.90 17.87
CA LYS A 144 -5.94 9.83 17.97
C LYS A 144 -5.75 9.11 16.64
N LYS A 145 -6.86 8.66 16.03
CA LYS A 145 -6.84 7.97 14.73
C LYS A 145 -6.21 8.83 13.65
N GLN A 146 -6.69 10.06 13.50
CA GLN A 146 -6.18 11.01 12.51
C GLN A 146 -4.69 11.31 12.71
N PHE A 147 -4.24 11.50 13.95
CA PHE A 147 -2.83 11.74 14.26
C PHE A 147 -1.96 10.53 13.93
N VAL A 148 -2.29 9.34 14.45
CA VAL A 148 -1.47 8.14 14.32
C VAL A 148 -1.38 7.71 12.85
N ILE A 149 -2.52 7.56 12.18
CA ILE A 149 -2.60 7.11 10.78
C ILE A 149 -2.02 8.18 9.86
N GLY A 150 -2.43 9.43 10.05
CA GLY A 150 -1.95 10.55 9.24
C GLY A 150 -0.44 10.73 9.35
N SER A 151 0.13 10.67 10.56
CA SER A 151 1.59 10.79 10.74
C SER A 151 2.36 9.61 10.17
N PHE A 152 1.82 8.38 10.20
CA PHE A 152 2.46 7.23 9.58
C PHE A 152 2.46 7.34 8.04
N ILE A 153 1.33 7.73 7.45
CA ILE A 153 1.25 8.01 6.01
C ILE A 153 2.28 9.07 5.61
N HIS A 154 2.37 10.17 6.35
CA HIS A 154 3.37 11.21 6.08
C HIS A 154 4.81 10.70 6.24
N THR A 155 5.06 9.81 7.21
CA THR A 155 6.36 9.15 7.40
C THR A 155 6.74 8.31 6.19
N VAL A 156 5.81 7.48 5.69
CA VAL A 156 5.99 6.67 4.48
C VAL A 156 6.26 7.55 3.26
N LYS A 157 5.46 8.59 3.05
CA LYS A 157 5.64 9.53 1.92
C LYS A 157 7.00 10.22 1.98
N TRP A 158 7.42 10.67 3.16
CA TRP A 158 8.74 11.27 3.36
C TRP A 158 9.86 10.28 3.04
N TRP A 159 9.75 9.03 3.49
CA TRP A 159 10.75 7.99 3.24
C TRP A 159 10.86 7.63 1.75
N ILE A 160 9.72 7.54 1.04
CA ILE A 160 9.66 7.38 -0.42
C ILE A 160 10.34 8.56 -1.12
N GLY A 161 10.03 9.79 -0.71
CA GLY A 161 10.65 11.01 -1.26
C GLY A 161 12.16 11.11 -1.01
N LYS A 162 12.68 10.46 0.04
CA LYS A 162 14.12 10.28 0.28
C LYS A 162 14.74 9.11 -0.48
N GLY A 163 13.93 8.40 -1.27
CA GLY A 163 14.34 7.31 -2.12
C GLY A 163 14.53 5.97 -1.41
N LEU A 164 13.83 5.77 -0.27
CA LEU A 164 13.83 4.49 0.47
C LEU A 164 15.23 4.03 0.90
N LYS A 165 16.09 4.98 1.28
CA LYS A 165 17.52 4.72 1.58
C LYS A 165 17.77 4.10 2.96
N GLU A 166 16.97 4.50 3.94
CA GLU A 166 17.07 4.00 5.32
C GLU A 166 16.33 2.68 5.46
N LYS A 167 16.78 1.82 6.36
CA LYS A 167 16.13 0.52 6.60
C LYS A 167 14.80 0.68 7.36
N PRO A 168 13.80 -0.20 7.13
CA PRO A 168 12.51 -0.18 7.82
C PRO A 168 12.60 -0.03 9.34
N GLU A 169 13.52 -0.73 9.99
CA GLU A 169 13.74 -0.74 11.43
C GLU A 169 14.02 0.67 11.96
N LYS A 170 14.86 1.44 11.26
CA LYS A 170 15.21 2.81 11.65
C LYS A 170 14.02 3.76 11.48
N ILE A 171 13.22 3.54 10.44
CA ILE A 171 12.03 4.35 10.16
C ILE A 171 10.98 4.10 11.23
N ILE A 172 10.67 2.83 11.53
CA ILE A 172 9.69 2.49 12.56
C ILE A 172 10.16 2.93 13.94
N ASP A 173 11.44 2.75 14.29
CA ASP A 173 11.97 3.22 15.57
C ASP A 173 11.85 4.73 15.73
N SER A 174 12.08 5.49 14.66
CA SER A 174 11.92 6.95 14.67
C SER A 174 10.45 7.34 14.82
N TYR A 175 9.55 6.67 14.09
CA TYR A 175 8.11 6.90 14.18
C TYR A 175 7.57 6.60 15.59
N MET A 176 7.92 5.45 16.17
CA MET A 176 7.44 5.05 17.50
C MET A 176 7.93 5.98 18.61
N LYS A 177 9.12 6.59 18.47
CA LYS A 177 9.63 7.61 19.41
C LYS A 177 8.85 8.92 19.36
N CYS A 178 8.14 9.20 18.27
CA CYS A 178 7.30 10.39 18.15
C CYS A 178 5.86 10.16 18.63
N LEU A 179 5.47 8.92 18.92
CA LEU A 179 4.13 8.62 19.40
C LEU A 179 3.98 8.92 20.90
N PRO A 180 2.89 9.59 21.32
CA PRO A 180 2.61 9.81 22.73
C PRO A 180 2.39 8.46 23.46
N GLY A 181 2.93 8.31 24.67
CA GLY A 181 2.68 7.17 25.56
C GLY A 181 3.74 6.05 25.61
N LYS A 182 4.82 6.10 24.81
CA LYS A 182 5.91 5.10 24.85
C LYS A 182 7.21 5.53 25.56
N HIS A 183 7.18 6.63 26.30
CA HIS A 183 8.32 7.10 27.10
C HIS A 183 8.16 6.74 28.58
N HIS A 184 8.14 5.45 28.89
CA HIS A 184 8.37 4.95 30.25
C HIS A 184 9.40 3.83 30.21
#